data_AF-A0A4U7EZA1-F1
#
_entry.id   AF-A0A4U7EZA1-F1
#
_cell.length_a   1.000
_cell.length_b   1.000
_cell.length_c   1.000
_cell.angle_alpha   90.00
_cell.angle_beta   90.00
_cell.angle_gamma   90.00
#
_symmetry.space_group_name_H-M   'P 1'
#
loop_
_entity.id
_entity.type
_entity.pdbx_description
1 polymer ?
#
loop_
_entity_poly.entity_id
_entity_poly.type
_entity_poly.pdbx_seq_one_letter_code
_entity_poly.pdbx_strand_id
1 'polypeptide(L)'
;MDALVRPVVDPAFSAAALAFLAGGVALGTASGLVPGPHANNFALLLAGLAPSVPGDPLLVGIAMLAAGVVHSFLDIVPALALGVPDAATAIAALPGHRLVLAGRGREALRLSAVGSALAVALAVPLAVPITWAMVRGYPVVREHLPLLLAGVVVALVLTESS
;
A
#
# COMPACT_ATOMS: atom_id res chain seq x y z
N MET A 1 25.40 -13.10 23.46
CA MET A 1 24.17 -13.05 22.65
C MET A 1 23.45 -11.79 23.07
N ASP A 2 23.86 -10.65 22.50
CA ASP A 2 23.21 -9.37 22.78
C ASP A 2 21.76 -9.46 22.29
N ALA A 3 20.81 -9.19 23.18
CA ALA A 3 19.41 -9.18 22.83
C ALA A 3 19.19 -8.18 21.69
N LEU A 4 18.93 -8.68 20.48
CA LEU A 4 18.70 -7.92 19.24
C LEU A 4 17.53 -6.92 19.32
N VAL A 5 16.78 -6.95 20.42
CA VAL A 5 15.66 -6.05 20.69
C VAL A 5 15.82 -5.58 22.14
N ARG A 6 16.23 -4.32 22.32
CA ARG A 6 16.11 -3.65 23.61
C ARG A 6 14.72 -3.00 23.65
N PRO A 7 13.85 -3.34 24.61
CA PRO A 7 12.59 -2.61 24.77
C PRO A 7 12.92 -1.17 25.15
N VAL A 8 12.64 -0.25 24.22
CA VAL A 8 12.71 1.19 24.46
C VAL A 8 11.31 1.63 24.88
N VAL A 9 11.19 2.18 26.09
CA VAL A 9 9.93 2.72 26.58
C VAL A 9 9.95 4.23 26.33
N ASP A 10 9.34 4.65 25.23
CA ASP A 10 9.08 6.05 24.93
C ASP A 10 7.56 6.27 24.77
N PRO A 11 6.88 6.77 25.83
CA PRO A 11 5.45 6.98 25.80
C PRO A 11 5.03 8.11 24.86
N ALA A 12 5.89 9.12 24.64
CA ALA A 12 5.60 10.24 23.74
C ALA A 12 5.62 9.77 22.29
N PHE A 13 6.66 9.02 21.89
CA PHE A 13 6.71 8.40 20.58
C PHE A 13 5.54 7.43 20.36
N SER A 14 5.24 6.59 21.36
CA SER A 14 4.13 5.63 21.27
C SER A 14 2.78 6.32 21.05
N ALA A 15 2.52 7.42 21.78
CA ALA A 15 1.30 8.21 21.60
C ALA A 15 1.24 8.86 20.21
N ALA A 16 2.35 9.42 19.73
CA ALA A 16 2.44 9.98 18.38
C ALA A 16 2.23 8.91 17.30
N ALA A 17 2.86 7.75 17.44
CA ALA A 17 2.70 6.62 16.54
C ALA A 17 1.24 6.15 16.46
N LEU A 18 0.54 6.06 17.59
CA LEU A 18 -0.88 5.73 17.64
C LEU A 18 -1.76 6.80 16.97
N ALA A 19 -1.45 8.08 17.15
CA ALA A 19 -2.17 9.17 16.50
C ALA A 19 -2.01 9.13 14.96
N PHE A 20 -0.78 8.94 14.48
CA PHE A 20 -0.51 8.79 13.05
C PHE A 20 -1.10 7.50 12.47
N LEU A 21 -1.08 6.40 13.22
CA LEU A 21 -1.76 5.15 12.87
C LEU A 21 -3.26 5.40 12.68
N ALA A 22 -3.92 6.05 13.63
CA ALA A 22 -5.35 6.37 13.54
C ALA A 22 -5.66 7.29 12.36
N GLY A 23 -4.82 8.31 12.11
CA GLY A 23 -4.94 9.17 10.92
C GLY A 23 -4.80 8.38 9.62
N GLY A 24 -3.82 7.48 9.54
CA GLY A 24 -3.63 6.57 8.42
C GLY A 24 -4.85 5.67 8.18
N VAL A 25 -5.41 5.07 9.25
CA VAL A 25 -6.64 4.27 9.17
C VAL A 25 -7.81 5.11 8.63
N ALA A 26 -7.95 6.36 9.07
CA ALA A 26 -9.00 7.25 8.57
C ALA A 26 -8.83 7.57 7.08
N LEU A 27 -7.61 7.89 6.63
CA LEU A 27 -7.30 8.14 5.22
C LEU A 27 -7.48 6.88 4.36
N GLY A 28 -7.05 5.71 4.85
CA GLY A 28 -7.26 4.42 4.21
C GLY A 28 -8.75 4.09 4.07
N THR A 29 -9.55 4.41 5.08
CA THR A 29 -11.01 4.22 5.05
C THR A 29 -11.66 5.14 4.03
N ALA A 30 -11.30 6.42 4.03
CA ALA A 30 -11.81 7.39 3.08
C ALA A 30 -11.45 6.99 1.64
N SER A 31 -10.20 6.62 1.39
CA SER A 31 -9.72 6.23 0.06
C SER A 31 -10.29 4.90 -0.43
N GLY A 32 -10.47 3.92 0.47
CA GLY A 32 -11.01 2.60 0.09
C GLY A 32 -12.52 2.64 -0.18
N LEU A 33 -13.27 3.54 0.45
CA LEU A 33 -14.73 3.63 0.26
C LEU A 33 -15.14 4.64 -0.81
N VAL A 34 -14.32 5.65 -1.08
CA VAL A 34 -14.57 6.62 -2.15
C VAL A 34 -14.01 6.06 -3.47
N PRO A 35 -14.83 5.88 -4.51
CA PRO A 35 -14.33 5.45 -5.82
C PRO A 35 -13.44 6.54 -6.44
N GLY A 36 -12.29 6.16 -7.01
CA GLY A 36 -11.37 7.05 -7.73
C GLY A 36 -10.01 7.29 -7.05
N PRO A 37 -9.93 7.75 -5.79
CA PRO A 37 -8.64 8.01 -5.14
C PRO A 37 -7.98 6.72 -4.63
N HIS A 38 -6.83 6.36 -5.21
CA HIS A 38 -6.03 5.23 -4.76
C HIS A 38 -5.17 5.54 -3.54
N ALA A 39 -4.82 4.50 -2.77
CA ALA A 39 -3.85 4.58 -1.69
C ALA A 39 -2.54 5.29 -2.11
N ASN A 40 -2.11 5.11 -3.36
CA ASN A 40 -0.89 5.72 -3.90
C ASN A 40 -0.95 7.26 -3.91
N ASN A 41 -2.12 7.87 -4.13
CA ASN A 41 -2.28 9.32 -4.13
C ASN A 41 -2.09 9.89 -2.73
N PHE A 42 -2.62 9.20 -1.72
CA PHE A 42 -2.40 9.57 -0.32
C PHE A 42 -0.97 9.32 0.12
N ALA A 43 -0.34 8.23 -0.34
CA ALA A 43 1.07 7.96 -0.08
C ALA A 43 1.97 9.07 -0.63
N LEU A 44 1.73 9.53 -1.87
CA LEU A 44 2.46 10.65 -2.48
C LEU A 44 2.23 11.96 -1.72
N LEU A 45 0.99 12.25 -1.33
CA LEU A 45 0.66 13.45 -0.56
C LEU A 45 1.32 13.44 0.82
N LEU A 46 1.24 12.33 1.54
CA LEU A 46 1.88 12.15 2.84
C LEU A 46 3.41 12.22 2.73
N ALA A 47 4.01 11.61 1.70
CA ALA A 47 5.44 11.70 1.44
C ALA A 47 5.88 13.14 1.12
N GLY A 48 5.08 13.89 0.36
CA GLY A 48 5.35 15.30 0.08
C GLY A 48 5.21 16.21 1.30
N LEU A 49 4.33 15.88 2.24
CA LEU A 49 4.16 16.59 3.51
C LEU A 49 5.19 16.17 4.57
N ALA A 50 5.85 15.03 4.41
CA ALA A 50 6.76 14.48 5.41
C ALA A 50 7.86 15.46 5.88
N PRO A 51 8.53 16.24 5.00
CA PRO A 51 9.54 17.20 5.44
C PRO A 51 8.98 18.35 6.30
N SER A 52 7.68 18.63 6.21
CA SER A 52 6.99 19.70 6.93
C SER A 52 6.43 19.25 8.28
N VAL A 53 6.45 17.96 8.57
CA VAL A 53 5.99 17.41 9.85
C VAL A 53 7.17 17.39 10.83
N PRO A 54 7.13 18.17 11.93
CA PRO A 54 8.15 18.10 12.95
C PRO A 54 8.09 16.75 13.66
N GLY A 55 9.18 15.98 13.64
CA GLY A 55 9.27 14.69 14.29
C GLY A 55 10.02 13.66 13.47
N ASP A 56 9.92 12.40 13.90
CA ASP A 56 10.51 11.27 13.21
C ASP A 56 9.74 10.97 11.91
N PRO A 57 10.40 10.93 10.72
CA PRO A 57 9.77 10.53 9.46
C PRO A 57 9.06 9.17 9.52
N LEU A 58 9.45 8.30 10.45
CA LEU A 58 8.75 7.04 10.71
C LEU A 58 7.27 7.23 11.05
N LEU A 59 6.88 8.35 11.69
CA LEU A 59 5.47 8.64 11.99
C LEU A 59 4.63 8.74 10.72
N VAL A 60 5.15 9.42 9.70
CA VAL A 60 4.50 9.51 8.39
C VAL A 60 4.47 8.15 7.70
N GLY A 61 5.56 7.39 7.79
CA GLY A 61 5.63 6.00 7.30
C GLY A 61 4.57 5.09 7.94
N ILE A 62 4.32 5.21 9.24
CA ILE A 62 3.26 4.49 9.96
C ILE A 62 1.90 4.85 9.39
N ALA A 63 1.61 6.15 9.21
CA ALA A 63 0.34 6.60 8.63
C ALA A 63 0.16 6.08 7.19
N MET A 64 1.21 6.12 6.37
CA MET A 64 1.18 5.63 4.98
C MET A 64 0.90 4.12 4.92
N LEU A 65 1.60 3.32 5.72
CA LEU A 65 1.39 1.87 5.77
C LEU A 65 -0.01 1.53 6.26
N ALA A 66 -0.49 2.21 7.31
CA ALA A 66 -1.83 2.01 7.83
C ALA A 66 -2.91 2.35 6.80
N ALA A 67 -2.75 3.48 6.10
CA ALA A 67 -3.66 3.89 5.04
C ALA A 67 -3.70 2.87 3.90
N GLY A 68 -2.53 2.39 3.44
CA GLY A 68 -2.44 1.39 2.37
C GLY A 68 -3.08 0.05 2.74
N VAL A 69 -2.83 -0.44 3.96
CA VAL A 69 -3.45 -1.68 4.45
C VAL A 69 -4.97 -1.51 4.52
N VAL A 70 -5.48 -0.46 5.16
CA VAL A 70 -6.93 -0.27 5.29
C VAL A 70 -7.61 -0.07 3.93
N HIS A 71 -6.99 0.69 3.02
CA HIS A 71 -7.48 0.87 1.66
C HIS A 71 -7.66 -0.48 0.94
N SER A 72 -6.64 -1.34 0.98
CA SER A 72 -6.66 -2.66 0.32
C SER A 72 -7.71 -3.64 0.88
N PHE A 73 -8.24 -3.38 2.07
CA PHE A 73 -9.35 -4.16 2.62
C PHE A 73 -10.71 -3.63 2.16
N LEU A 74 -10.80 -2.36 1.79
CA LEU A 74 -12.07 -1.65 1.60
C LEU A 74 -12.35 -1.28 0.14
N ASP A 75 -11.33 -1.11 -0.70
CA ASP A 75 -11.42 -0.74 -2.12
C ASP A 75 -12.31 -1.70 -2.96
N ILE A 76 -12.40 -2.96 -2.55
CA ILE A 76 -13.30 -3.94 -3.17
C ILE A 76 -14.78 -3.59 -3.00
N VAL A 77 -15.17 -2.87 -1.95
CA VAL A 77 -16.56 -2.53 -1.65
C VAL A 77 -17.18 -1.65 -2.75
N PRO A 78 -16.63 -0.46 -3.07
CA PRO A 78 -17.15 0.35 -4.17
C PRO A 78 -16.99 -0.36 -5.53
N ALA A 79 -15.91 -1.12 -5.74
CA ALA A 79 -15.69 -1.86 -6.99
C ALA A 79 -16.82 -2.88 -7.28
N LEU A 80 -17.26 -3.62 -6.25
CA LEU A 80 -18.35 -4.58 -6.37
C LEU A 80 -19.73 -3.92 -6.41
N ALA A 81 -19.93 -2.83 -5.66
CA ALA A 81 -21.24 -2.16 -5.55
C ALA A 81 -21.58 -1.28 -6.76
N LEU A 82 -20.60 -0.58 -7.32
CA LEU A 82 -20.80 0.36 -8.43
C LEU A 82 -20.49 -0.26 -9.80
N GLY A 83 -19.84 -1.43 -9.84
CA GLY A 83 -19.52 -2.14 -11.09
C GLY A 83 -18.53 -1.39 -11.99
N VAL A 84 -17.90 -0.33 -11.48
CA VAL A 84 -16.83 0.42 -12.14
C VAL A 84 -15.53 0.05 -11.43
N PRO A 85 -14.84 -1.03 -11.84
CA PRO A 85 -13.51 -1.30 -11.31
C PRO A 85 -12.54 -0.23 -11.81
N ASP A 86 -11.54 0.11 -10.98
CA ASP A 86 -10.42 0.90 -11.46
C ASP A 86 -9.59 0.06 -12.46
N ALA A 87 -8.82 0.72 -13.33
CA ALA A 87 -8.01 0.06 -14.35
C ALA A 87 -7.05 -1.02 -13.79
N ALA A 88 -6.50 -0.82 -12.58
CA ALA A 88 -5.62 -1.77 -11.90
C ALA A 88 -6.38 -2.97 -11.32
N THR A 89 -7.65 -2.81 -10.95
CA THR A 89 -8.49 -3.86 -10.36
C THR A 89 -9.44 -4.52 -11.36
N ALA A 90 -9.59 -4.00 -12.58
CA ALA A 90 -10.53 -4.49 -13.61
C ALA A 90 -10.44 -6.00 -13.89
N ILE A 91 -9.23 -6.56 -13.99
CA ILE A 91 -9.03 -8.00 -14.25
C ILE A 91 -9.37 -8.84 -13.01
N ALA A 92 -9.04 -8.34 -11.81
CA ALA A 92 -9.30 -9.02 -10.53
C ALA A 92 -10.76 -8.87 -10.03
N ALA A 93 -11.46 -7.84 -10.47
CA ALA A 93 -12.83 -7.55 -10.09
C ALA A 93 -13.85 -8.45 -10.80
N LEU A 94 -13.49 -9.00 -11.98
CA LEU A 94 -14.41 -9.80 -12.80
C LEU A 94 -14.91 -11.08 -12.08
N PRO A 95 -14.08 -11.89 -11.39
CA PRO A 95 -14.56 -12.99 -10.55
C PRO A 95 -15.49 -12.52 -9.41
N GLY A 96 -15.16 -11.40 -8.76
CA GLY A 96 -15.98 -10.83 -7.70
C GLY A 96 -17.35 -10.38 -8.21
N HIS A 97 -17.39 -9.75 -9.37
CA HIS A 97 -18.63 -9.31 -10.02
C HIS A 97 -19.51 -10.51 -10.42
N ARG A 98 -18.92 -11.62 -10.88
CA ARG A 98 -19.64 -12.88 -11.13
C ARG A 98 -20.30 -13.44 -9.87
N LEU A 99 -19.63 -13.36 -8.71
CA LEU A 99 -20.22 -13.76 -7.44
C LEU A 99 -21.38 -12.83 -7.03
N VAL A 100 -21.26 -11.52 -7.23
CA VAL A 100 -22.34 -10.56 -6.97
C VAL A 100 -23.56 -10.83 -7.85
N LEU A 101 -23.36 -11.05 -9.15
CA LEU A 101 -24.42 -11.42 -10.10
C LEU A 101 -25.12 -12.74 -9.72
N ALA A 102 -24.39 -13.66 -9.09
CA ALA A 102 -24.93 -14.91 -8.55
C ALA A 102 -25.61 -14.76 -7.16
N GLY A 103 -25.81 -13.53 -6.66
CA GLY A 103 -26.39 -13.26 -5.34
C GLY A 103 -25.44 -13.51 -4.16
N ARG A 104 -24.15 -13.74 -4.42
CA ARG A 104 -23.10 -14.12 -3.44
C ARG A 104 -22.15 -12.96 -3.10
N GLY A 105 -22.63 -11.71 -3.14
CA GLY A 105 -21.77 -10.53 -2.87
C GLY A 105 -21.08 -10.54 -1.50
N ARG A 106 -21.75 -11.08 -0.45
CA ARG A 106 -21.13 -11.28 0.87
C ARG A 106 -19.93 -12.23 0.83
N GLU A 107 -19.96 -13.22 -0.05
CA GLU A 107 -18.85 -14.15 -0.21
C GLU A 107 -17.69 -13.50 -0.95
N ALA A 108 -17.97 -12.70 -1.98
CA ALA A 108 -16.95 -11.91 -2.66
C ALA A 108 -16.18 -11.02 -1.67
N LEU A 109 -16.89 -10.32 -0.78
CA LEU A 109 -16.27 -9.50 0.27
C LEU A 109 -15.42 -10.34 1.24
N ARG A 110 -15.92 -11.50 1.69
CA ARG A 110 -15.17 -12.38 2.59
C ARG A 110 -13.90 -12.91 1.94
N LEU A 111 -13.97 -13.35 0.68
CA LEU A 111 -12.81 -13.84 -0.06
C LEU A 111 -11.77 -12.74 -0.26
N SER A 112 -12.20 -11.51 -0.57
CA SER A 112 -11.30 -10.36 -0.67
C SER A 112 -10.61 -10.08 0.66
N ALA A 113 -11.37 -10.04 1.77
CA ALA A 113 -10.80 -9.80 3.10
C ALA A 113 -9.79 -10.89 3.52
N VAL A 114 -10.06 -12.16 3.18
CA VAL A 114 -9.11 -13.27 3.41
C VAL A 114 -7.86 -13.08 2.56
N GLY A 115 -8.00 -12.66 1.29
CA GLY A 115 -6.88 -12.34 0.41
C GLY A 115 -6.00 -11.24 0.97
N SER A 116 -6.59 -10.13 1.41
CA SER A 116 -5.85 -9.00 2.03
C SER A 116 -5.20 -9.41 3.34
N ALA A 117 -5.86 -10.23 4.17
CA ALA A 117 -5.27 -10.77 5.40
C ALA A 117 -4.07 -11.69 5.13
N LEU A 118 -4.17 -12.57 4.13
CA LEU A 118 -3.07 -13.42 3.71
C LEU A 118 -1.92 -12.58 3.15
N ALA A 119 -2.22 -11.55 2.36
CA ALA A 119 -1.21 -10.63 1.84
C ALA A 119 -0.45 -9.94 2.97
N VAL A 120 -1.12 -9.44 4.01
CA VAL A 120 -0.47 -8.86 5.20
C VAL A 120 0.36 -9.91 5.94
N ALA A 121 -0.18 -11.11 6.16
CA ALA A 121 0.51 -12.19 6.85
C ALA A 121 1.81 -12.62 6.16
N LEU A 122 1.86 -12.55 4.82
CA LEU A 122 3.05 -12.81 4.03
C LEU A 122 3.97 -11.58 3.93
N ALA A 123 3.40 -10.38 3.83
CA ALA A 123 4.16 -9.13 3.69
C ALA A 123 4.98 -8.81 4.94
N VAL A 124 4.44 -9.01 6.14
CA VAL A 124 5.15 -8.70 7.41
C VAL A 124 6.48 -9.45 7.55
N PRO A 125 6.55 -10.79 7.42
CA PRO A 125 7.83 -11.50 7.51
C PRO A 125 8.73 -11.19 6.31
N LEU A 126 8.17 -10.98 5.12
CA LEU A 126 8.94 -10.69 3.91
C LEU A 126 9.49 -9.25 3.89
N ALA A 127 8.90 -8.34 4.67
CA ALA A 127 9.34 -6.96 4.78
C ALA A 127 10.79 -6.88 5.29
N VAL A 128 11.21 -7.77 6.20
CA VAL A 128 12.57 -7.78 6.76
C VAL A 128 13.64 -8.09 5.69
N PRO A 129 13.60 -9.24 4.99
CA PRO A 129 14.59 -9.54 3.95
C PRO A 129 14.50 -8.58 2.76
N ILE A 130 13.30 -8.11 2.38
CA ILE A 130 13.15 -7.11 1.32
C ILE A 130 13.81 -5.80 1.71
N THR A 131 13.55 -5.30 2.92
CA THR A 131 14.16 -4.06 3.41
C THR A 131 15.68 -4.19 3.49
N TRP A 132 16.18 -5.32 4.00
CA TRP A 132 17.60 -5.60 4.06
C TRP A 132 18.26 -5.59 2.66
N ALA A 133 17.61 -6.17 1.66
CA ALA A 133 18.07 -6.19 0.29
C ALA A 133 18.00 -4.80 -0.35
N MET A 134 16.92 -4.06 -0.11
CA MET A 134 16.74 -2.70 -0.60
C MET A 134 17.80 -1.74 -0.04
N VAL A 135 18.07 -1.77 1.27
CA VAL A 135 19.09 -0.90 1.88
C VAL A 135 20.48 -1.13 1.26
N ARG A 136 20.81 -2.36 0.85
CA ARG A 136 22.09 -2.69 0.21
C ARG A 136 22.11 -2.44 -1.30
N GLY A 137 21.02 -2.73 -1.99
CA GLY A 137 20.93 -2.63 -3.45
C GLY A 137 20.56 -1.23 -3.96
N TYR A 138 19.82 -0.46 -3.16
CA TYR A 138 19.32 0.86 -3.56
C TYR A 138 20.41 1.84 -4.00
N PRO A 139 21.61 1.91 -3.36
CA PRO A 139 22.68 2.77 -3.85
C PRO A 139 23.07 2.48 -5.31
N VAL A 140 23.19 1.20 -5.67
CA VAL A 140 23.53 0.76 -7.03
C VAL A 140 22.42 1.13 -8.01
N VAL A 141 21.16 0.88 -7.64
CA VAL A 141 20.00 1.23 -8.45
C VAL A 141 19.93 2.74 -8.67
N ARG A 142 20.18 3.55 -7.64
CA ARG A 142 20.16 5.00 -7.71
C ARG A 142 21.26 5.55 -8.62
N GLU A 143 22.46 4.97 -8.58
CA GLU A 143 23.58 5.37 -9.45
C GLU A 143 23.28 5.09 -10.93
N HIS A 144 22.62 3.98 -11.22
CA HIS A 144 22.30 3.56 -12.59
C HIS A 144 20.87 3.94 -13.03
N LEU A 145 20.14 4.69 -12.20
CA LEU A 145 18.73 5.02 -12.43
C LEU A 145 18.47 5.67 -13.80
N PRO A 146 19.30 6.62 -14.29
CA PRO A 146 19.08 7.22 -15.61
C PRO A 146 19.19 6.19 -16.75
N LEU A 147 20.16 5.27 -16.67
CA LEU A 147 20.34 4.20 -17.66
C LEU A 147 19.18 3.21 -17.62
N LEU A 148 18.73 2.85 -16.42
CA LEU A 148 17.62 1.93 -16.20
C LEU A 148 16.32 2.51 -16.78
N LEU A 149 16.03 3.78 -16.48
CA LEU A 149 14.87 4.50 -17.03
C LEU A 149 14.97 4.67 -18.55
N ALA A 150 16.14 5.03 -19.08
CA ALA A 150 16.34 5.13 -20.52
C ALA A 150 16.11 3.78 -21.21
N GLY A 151 16.59 2.68 -20.62
CA GLY A 151 16.36 1.33 -21.12
C GLY A 151 14.87 0.96 -21.14
N VAL A 152 14.12 1.28 -20.08
CA VAL A 152 12.67 1.07 -20.03
C VAL A 152 11.95 1.90 -21.10
N VAL A 153 12.32 3.17 -21.27
CA VAL A 153 11.75 4.03 -22.32
C VAL A 153 12.02 3.46 -23.71
N VAL A 154 13.26 3.05 -23.99
CA VAL A 154 13.62 2.42 -25.27
C VAL A 154 12.83 1.14 -25.48
N ALA A 155 12.72 0.29 -24.46
CA ALA A 155 11.93 -0.94 -24.54
C ALA A 155 10.46 -0.63 -24.84
N LEU A 156 9.84 0.31 -24.11
CA LEU A 156 8.47 0.75 -24.35
C LEU A 156 8.29 1.22 -25.80
N VAL A 157 9.13 2.15 -26.28
CA VAL A 157 9.06 2.67 -27.66
C VAL A 157 9.23 1.57 -28.71
N LEU A 158 10.12 0.60 -28.47
CA LEU A 158 10.34 -0.52 -29.41
C LEU A 158 9.21 -1.57 -29.37
N THR A 159 8.55 -1.75 -28.22
CA THR A 159 7.43 -2.69 -28.04
C THR A 159 6.06 -2.08 -28.30
N GLU A 160 5.97 -0.76 -28.38
CA GLU A 160 4.75 -0.05 -28.77
C GLU A 160 4.49 -0.32 -30.25
N SER A 161 3.63 -1.30 -30.51
CA SER A 161 3.08 -1.55 -31.85
C SER A 161 2.20 -0.37 -32.24
N SER A 162 2.54 0.31 -33.35
CA SER A 162 1.68 1.33 -33.98
C SER A 162 0.28 0.81 -34.30
#